data_AF-A0A3M1WXC7-F1
#
_entry.id   AF-A0A3M1WXC7-F1
#
_cell.length_a   1.000
_cell.length_b   1.000
_cell.length_c   1.000
_cell.angle_alpha   90.00
_cell.angle_beta   90.00
_cell.angle_gamma   90.00
#
_symmetry.space_group_name_H-M   'P 1'
#
loop_
_entity.id
_entity.type
_entity.pdbx_description
1 polymer ?
#
loop_
_entity_poly.entity_id
_entity_poly.type
_entity_poly.pdbx_seq_one_letter_code
_entity_poly.pdbx_strand_id
1 'polypeptide(L)'
;MKDSGFALPDREGIERINRLTRVYIFTSFAYLILGMLLGVGMLATGNDNFLFTHVHMLLIGFVVFLIYGVGYKLLPTMYFGYPGLPYPRLAWVQYILANAGLILMILFYNFLPVRFATWKILLFCGGIEFLSALLFVFIMVSCIRRGGKSL
;
A
#
# COMPACT_ATOMS: atom_id res chain seq x y z
N MET A 1 -13.07 -32.29 32.83
CA MET A 1 -12.98 -31.99 31.39
C MET A 1 -12.41 -30.58 31.31
N LYS A 2 -11.11 -30.43 31.02
CA LYS A 2 -10.45 -29.13 30.95
C LYS A 2 -10.99 -28.42 29.73
N ASP A 3 -11.58 -27.25 29.93
CA ASP A 3 -11.85 -26.30 28.87
C ASP A 3 -10.50 -25.98 28.24
N SER A 4 -10.22 -26.62 27.10
CA SER A 4 -9.12 -26.25 26.23
C SER A 4 -9.45 -24.84 25.76
N GLY A 5 -8.96 -23.85 26.50
CA GLY A 5 -9.03 -22.42 26.23
C GLY A 5 -8.23 -22.06 24.98
N PHE A 6 -8.58 -22.68 23.86
CA PHE A 6 -8.31 -22.15 22.53
C PHE A 6 -9.25 -20.96 22.39
N ALA A 7 -8.86 -19.82 22.96
CA ALA A 7 -9.49 -18.54 22.66
C ALA A 7 -9.50 -18.44 21.13
N LEU A 8 -10.68 -18.58 20.52
CA LEU A 8 -10.81 -18.53 19.08
C LEU A 8 -10.13 -17.23 18.61
N PRO A 9 -9.23 -17.28 17.63
CA PRO A 9 -8.57 -16.08 17.15
C PRO A 9 -9.64 -15.08 16.74
N ASP A 10 -9.47 -13.81 17.13
CA ASP A 10 -10.41 -12.72 16.89
C ASP A 10 -10.88 -12.72 15.43
N ARG A 11 -12.05 -13.34 15.18
CA ARG A 11 -12.55 -13.58 13.82
C ARG A 11 -12.83 -12.27 13.11
N GLU A 12 -13.24 -11.25 13.85
CA GLU A 12 -13.46 -9.91 13.30
C GLU A 12 -12.14 -9.25 12.88
N GLY A 13 -11.09 -9.37 13.71
CA GLY A 13 -9.76 -8.86 13.41
C GLY A 13 -9.18 -9.49 12.14
N ILE A 14 -9.27 -10.81 12.01
CA ILE A 14 -8.83 -11.55 10.83
C ILE A 14 -9.62 -11.14 9.58
N GLU A 15 -10.93 -11.01 9.69
CA GLU A 15 -11.77 -10.62 8.55
C GLU A 15 -11.46 -9.20 8.06
N ARG A 16 -11.22 -8.26 8.98
CA ARG A 16 -10.80 -6.88 8.63
C ARG A 16 -9.47 -6.87 7.88
N ILE A 17 -8.50 -7.68 8.30
CA ILE A 17 -7.21 -7.83 7.61
C ILE A 17 -7.42 -8.44 6.22
N ASN A 18 -8.18 -9.53 6.12
CA ASN A 18 -8.46 -10.20 4.85
C ASN A 18 -9.11 -9.24 3.84
N ARG A 19 -10.07 -8.43 4.28
CA ARG A 19 -10.70 -7.41 3.43
C ARG A 19 -9.70 -6.38 2.94
N LEU A 20 -8.85 -5.86 3.83
CA LEU A 20 -7.82 -4.88 3.48
C LEU A 20 -6.81 -5.47 2.48
N THR A 21 -6.29 -6.66 2.76
CA THR A 21 -5.37 -7.39 1.88
C THR A 21 -6.00 -7.63 0.51
N ARG A 22 -7.27 -8.05 0.46
CA ARG A 22 -7.98 -8.25 -0.82
C ARG A 22 -8.02 -6.96 -1.62
N VAL A 23 -8.38 -5.84 -1.00
CA VAL A 23 -8.44 -4.54 -1.69
C VAL A 23 -7.07 -4.13 -2.23
N TYR A 24 -6.00 -4.24 -1.43
CA TYR A 24 -4.63 -3.96 -1.87
C TYR A 24 -4.17 -4.85 -3.05
N ILE A 25 -4.47 -6.14 -3.01
CA ILE A 25 -4.09 -7.07 -4.09
C ILE A 25 -4.84 -6.70 -5.37
N PHE A 26 -6.16 -6.49 -5.28
CA PHE A 26 -6.96 -6.13 -6.45
C PHE A 26 -6.52 -4.79 -7.06
N THR A 27 -6.21 -3.77 -6.24
CA THR A 27 -5.68 -2.51 -6.76
C THR A 27 -4.29 -2.66 -7.36
N SER A 28 -3.42 -3.46 -6.75
CA SER A 28 -2.09 -3.71 -7.31
C SER A 28 -2.13 -4.35 -8.69
N PHE A 29 -3.05 -5.30 -8.91
CA PHE A 29 -3.24 -5.92 -10.21
C PHE A 29 -3.87 -4.96 -11.24
N ALA A 30 -4.77 -4.07 -10.81
CA ALA A 30 -5.27 -3.02 -11.68
C ALA A 30 -4.14 -2.09 -12.14
N TYR A 31 -3.28 -1.63 -11.22
CA TYR A 31 -2.12 -0.81 -11.58
C TYR A 31 -1.08 -1.55 -12.42
N LEU A 32 -0.91 -2.86 -12.22
CA LEU A 32 -0.05 -3.69 -13.07
C LEU A 32 -0.55 -3.68 -14.53
N ILE A 33 -1.83 -3.96 -14.74
CA ILE A 33 -2.42 -4.00 -16.09
C ILE A 33 -2.29 -2.62 -16.74
N LEU A 34 -2.65 -1.55 -16.02
CA LEU A 34 -2.56 -0.17 -16.54
C LEU A 34 -1.10 0.21 -16.85
N GLY A 35 -0.15 -0.10 -15.97
CA GLY A 35 1.27 0.17 -16.16
C GLY A 35 1.85 -0.58 -17.36
N MET A 36 1.46 -1.86 -17.54
CA MET A 36 1.88 -2.68 -18.69
C MET A 36 1.32 -2.14 -20.01
N LEU A 37 0.03 -1.77 -20.05
CA LEU A 37 -0.59 -1.16 -21.23
C LEU A 37 0.13 0.14 -21.61
N LEU A 38 0.49 0.95 -20.61
CA LEU A 38 1.26 2.17 -20.81
C LEU A 38 2.66 1.89 -21.37
N GLY A 39 3.34 0.87 -20.84
CA GLY A 39 4.66 0.46 -21.34
C GLY A 39 4.62 0.01 -22.80
N VAL A 40 3.61 -0.76 -23.19
CA VAL A 40 3.40 -1.16 -24.59
C VAL A 40 3.07 0.05 -25.47
N GLY A 41 2.23 0.98 -24.99
CA GLY A 41 1.91 2.21 -25.71
C GLY A 41 3.11 3.13 -25.92
N MET A 42 4.02 3.20 -24.95
CA MET A 42 5.28 3.94 -25.07
C MET A 42 6.18 3.34 -26.16
N LEU A 43 6.32 2.01 -26.18
CA LEU A 43 7.09 1.31 -27.21
C LEU A 43 6.49 1.50 -28.62
N ALA A 44 5.16 1.47 -28.73
CA ALA A 44 4.47 1.65 -30.00
C ALA A 44 4.58 3.08 -30.57
N THR A 45 4.67 4.08 -29.71
CA THR A 45 4.74 5.50 -30.10
C THR A 45 6.16 6.06 -30.14
N GLY A 46 7.14 5.35 -29.56
CA GLY A 46 8.51 5.84 -29.40
C GLY A 46 8.63 7.06 -28.50
N ASN A 47 7.63 7.31 -27.64
CA ASN A 47 7.53 8.52 -26.84
C ASN A 47 7.70 8.22 -25.35
N ASP A 48 8.82 8.70 -24.79
CA ASP A 48 9.20 8.46 -23.39
C ASP A 48 8.56 9.44 -22.39
N ASN A 49 7.68 10.34 -22.82
CA ASN A 49 7.05 11.32 -21.93
C ASN A 49 6.29 10.67 -20.76
N PHE A 50 5.78 9.45 -20.95
CA PHE A 50 5.05 8.72 -19.92
C PHE A 50 5.92 7.82 -19.03
N LEU A 51 7.25 7.80 -19.23
CA LEU A 51 8.18 6.94 -18.49
C LEU A 51 8.03 7.11 -16.98
N PHE A 52 7.98 8.35 -16.50
CA PHE A 52 7.78 8.65 -15.08
C PHE A 52 6.51 8.01 -14.55
N THR A 53 5.42 8.10 -15.30
CA THR A 53 4.11 7.59 -14.90
C THR A 53 4.10 6.06 -14.92
N HIS A 54 4.69 5.45 -15.95
CA HIS A 54 4.83 4.01 -16.09
C HIS A 54 5.61 3.40 -14.90
N VAL A 55 6.79 3.95 -14.59
CA VAL A 55 7.64 3.46 -13.50
C VAL A 55 6.94 3.56 -12.16
N HIS A 56 6.27 4.69 -11.86
CA HIS A 56 5.61 4.86 -10.56
C HIS A 56 4.31 4.03 -10.44
N MET A 57 3.58 3.81 -11.53
CA MET A 57 2.44 2.87 -11.51
C MET A 57 2.90 1.44 -11.19
N LEU A 58 3.98 0.97 -11.82
CA LEU A 58 4.48 -0.39 -11.57
C LEU A 58 5.18 -0.53 -10.22
N LEU A 59 6.00 0.44 -9.84
CA LEU A 59 6.74 0.38 -8.58
C LEU A 59 5.83 0.64 -7.38
N ILE A 60 5.13 1.79 -7.33
CA ILE A 60 4.29 2.15 -6.19
C ILE A 60 2.94 1.43 -6.28
N GLY A 61 2.25 1.60 -7.40
CA GLY A 61 0.89 1.09 -7.57
C GLY A 61 0.80 -0.44 -7.58
N PHE A 62 1.79 -1.14 -8.14
CA PHE A 62 1.83 -2.60 -8.12
C PHE A 62 2.73 -3.15 -7.00
N VAL A 63 4.05 -2.95 -7.06
CA VAL A 63 4.98 -3.64 -6.13
C VAL A 63 4.74 -3.23 -4.67
N VAL A 64 4.72 -1.92 -4.36
CA VAL A 64 4.58 -1.44 -2.98
C VAL A 64 3.20 -1.77 -2.41
N PHE A 65 2.13 -1.62 -3.18
CA PHE A 65 0.77 -1.96 -2.72
C PHE A 65 0.60 -3.46 -2.48
N LEU A 66 1.21 -4.30 -3.33
CA LEU A 66 1.23 -5.73 -3.11
C LEU A 66 1.98 -6.08 -1.81
N ILE A 67 3.13 -5.44 -1.56
CA ILE A 67 3.88 -5.60 -0.31
C ILE A 67 3.05 -5.15 0.90
N TYR A 68 2.32 -4.04 0.83
CA TYR A 68 1.46 -3.60 1.93
C TYR A 68 0.32 -4.60 2.19
N GLY A 69 -0.41 -5.00 1.16
CA GLY A 69 -1.52 -5.94 1.27
C GLY A 69 -1.10 -7.28 1.86
N VAL A 70 -0.04 -7.87 1.30
CA VAL A 70 0.54 -9.13 1.74
C VAL A 70 1.19 -8.99 3.12
N GLY A 71 1.90 -7.89 3.36
CA GLY A 71 2.59 -7.59 4.62
C GLY A 71 1.63 -7.51 5.80
N TYR A 72 0.47 -6.86 5.65
CA TYR A 72 -0.55 -6.79 6.70
C TYR A 72 -1.14 -8.15 7.09
N LYS A 73 -1.10 -9.14 6.20
CA LYS A 73 -1.59 -10.50 6.49
C LYS A 73 -0.48 -11.43 6.95
N LEU A 74 0.66 -11.44 6.28
CA LEU A 74 1.75 -12.38 6.57
C LEU A 74 2.45 -12.04 7.89
N LEU A 75 2.82 -10.78 8.11
CA LEU A 75 3.69 -10.43 9.23
C LEU A 75 2.99 -10.57 10.60
N PRO A 76 1.78 -10.01 10.83
CA PRO A 76 1.09 -10.16 12.12
C PRO A 76 0.71 -11.61 12.43
N THR A 77 0.16 -12.31 11.44
CA THR A 77 -0.45 -13.64 11.65
C THR A 77 0.58 -14.77 11.67
N MET A 78 1.64 -14.69 10.85
CA MET A 78 2.60 -15.79 10.69
C MET A 78 3.87 -15.62 11.54
N TYR A 79 4.38 -14.39 11.68
CA TYR A 79 5.66 -14.14 12.34
C TYR A 79 5.54 -13.68 13.79
N PHE A 80 4.51 -12.88 14.12
CA PHE A 80 4.40 -12.25 15.44
C PHE A 80 3.31 -12.86 16.33
N GLY A 81 2.58 -13.87 15.84
CA GLY A 81 1.55 -14.58 16.61
C GLY A 81 0.40 -13.69 17.09
N TYR A 82 0.20 -12.52 16.48
CA TYR A 82 -0.81 -11.56 16.90
C TYR A 82 -2.07 -11.74 16.02
N PRO A 83 -3.23 -12.12 16.60
CA PRO A 83 -4.41 -12.53 15.82
C PRO A 83 -5.12 -11.39 15.08
N GLY A 84 -4.65 -10.15 15.19
CA GLY A 84 -5.28 -8.98 14.57
C GLY A 84 -4.29 -7.87 14.25
N LEU A 85 -4.80 -6.73 13.77
CA LEU A 85 -3.99 -5.53 13.55
C LEU A 85 -4.25 -4.57 14.72
N PRO A 86 -3.22 -4.00 15.38
CA PRO A 86 -3.43 -3.13 16.54
C PRO A 86 -4.20 -1.86 16.19
N TYR A 87 -4.12 -1.39 14.94
CA TYR A 87 -4.75 -0.15 14.47
C TYR A 87 -5.38 -0.31 13.08
N PRO A 88 -6.53 -1.02 12.95
CA PRO A 88 -7.13 -1.29 11.64
C PRO A 88 -7.61 -0.02 10.93
N ARG A 89 -8.03 1.02 11.68
CA ARG A 89 -8.42 2.31 11.10
C ARG A 89 -7.24 3.05 10.47
N LEU A 90 -6.06 3.02 11.10
CA LEU A 90 -4.85 3.64 10.55
C LEU A 90 -4.38 2.94 9.27
N ALA A 91 -4.54 1.61 9.18
CA ALA A 91 -4.20 0.87 7.97
C ALA A 91 -5.10 1.25 6.76
N TRP A 92 -6.38 1.54 7.01
CA TRP A 92 -7.27 2.09 5.97
C TRP A 92 -6.91 3.53 5.57
N VAL A 93 -6.55 4.37 6.54
CA VAL A 93 -6.06 5.74 6.25
C VAL A 93 -4.78 5.67 5.40
N GLN A 94 -3.87 4.78 5.74
CA GLN A 94 -2.65 4.53 4.99
C GLN A 94 -2.94 4.08 3.54
N TYR A 95 -3.93 3.22 3.33
CA TYR A 95 -4.41 2.83 1.99
C TYR A 95 -4.96 4.02 1.19
N ILE A 96 -5.78 4.87 1.81
CA ILE A 96 -6.35 6.05 1.14
C ILE A 96 -5.24 7.05 0.80
N LEU A 97 -4.31 7.29 1.74
CA LEU A 97 -3.17 8.19 1.52
C LEU A 97 -2.27 7.69 0.40
N ALA A 98 -1.95 6.39 0.36
CA ALA A 98 -1.15 5.79 -0.72
C ALA A 98 -1.86 5.94 -2.08
N ASN A 99 -3.15 5.63 -2.18
CA ASN A 99 -3.86 5.79 -3.44
C ASN A 99 -3.96 7.25 -3.87
N ALA A 100 -4.25 8.15 -2.94
CA ALA A 100 -4.34 9.57 -3.22
C ALA A 100 -2.99 10.14 -3.67
N GLY A 101 -1.89 9.78 -2.99
CA GLY A 101 -0.54 10.20 -3.35
C GLY A 101 -0.19 9.81 -4.79
N LEU A 102 -0.39 8.53 -5.15
CA LEU A 102 -0.12 8.02 -6.48
C LEU A 102 -1.00 8.64 -7.56
N ILE A 103 -2.32 8.71 -7.35
CA ILE A 103 -3.26 9.27 -8.33
C ILE A 103 -2.97 10.76 -8.56
N LEU A 104 -2.73 11.53 -7.49
CA LEU A 104 -2.36 12.94 -7.61
C LEU A 104 -1.04 13.10 -8.35
N MET A 105 -0.05 12.25 -8.07
CA MET A 105 1.24 12.33 -8.75
C MET A 105 1.13 12.05 -10.26
N ILE A 106 0.34 11.04 -10.64
CA ILE A 106 0.06 10.70 -12.03
C ILE A 106 -0.70 11.84 -12.72
N LEU A 107 -1.76 12.35 -12.10
CA LEU A 107 -2.60 13.39 -12.70
C LEU A 107 -1.82 14.70 -12.87
N PHE A 108 -1.09 15.12 -11.84
CA PHE A 108 -0.35 16.38 -11.88
C PHE A 108 0.85 16.35 -12.82
N TYR A 109 1.52 15.20 -12.95
CA TYR A 109 2.63 15.07 -13.89
C TYR A 109 2.16 15.14 -15.35
N ASN A 110 1.02 14.54 -15.69
CA ASN A 110 0.56 14.45 -17.08
C ASN A 110 -0.26 15.68 -17.53
N PHE A 111 -0.99 16.35 -16.63
CA PHE A 111 -1.96 17.38 -17.01
C PHE A 111 -1.55 18.82 -16.66
N LEU A 112 -0.51 19.07 -15.85
CA LEU A 112 -0.07 20.45 -15.59
C LEU A 112 0.99 20.93 -16.60
N PRO A 113 0.82 22.14 -17.16
CA PRO A 113 1.82 22.74 -18.05
C PRO A 113 3.13 23.03 -17.30
N VAL A 114 4.25 22.67 -17.94
CA VAL A 114 5.62 22.73 -17.42
C VAL A 114 6.04 24.17 -17.08
N ARG A 115 5.78 24.58 -15.84
CA ARG A 115 6.41 25.75 -15.20
C ARG A 115 6.62 25.41 -13.73
N PHE A 116 7.77 25.83 -13.17
CA PHE A 116 8.33 25.71 -11.80
C PHE A 116 7.47 25.22 -10.61
N ALA A 117 6.14 25.31 -10.63
CA ALA A 117 5.22 24.71 -9.67
C ALA A 117 5.19 23.16 -9.69
N THR A 118 5.54 22.51 -10.81
CA THR A 118 5.49 21.03 -10.96
C THR A 118 6.33 20.31 -9.90
N TRP A 119 7.55 20.78 -9.62
CA TRP A 119 8.44 20.14 -8.66
C TRP A 119 7.93 20.19 -7.21
N LYS A 120 7.32 21.31 -6.80
CA LYS A 120 6.76 21.48 -5.46
C LYS A 120 5.54 20.57 -5.25
N ILE A 121 4.71 20.44 -6.29
CA ILE A 121 3.52 19.57 -6.26
C ILE A 121 3.93 18.09 -6.25
N LEU A 122 4.91 17.69 -7.06
CA LEU A 122 5.46 16.33 -7.02
C LEU A 122 6.10 16.02 -5.67
N LEU A 123 6.85 16.95 -5.07
CA LEU A 123 7.39 16.80 -3.72
C LEU A 123 6.30 16.66 -2.67
N PHE A 124 5.20 17.40 -2.80
CA PHE A 124 4.05 17.26 -1.91
C PHE A 124 3.39 15.89 -2.05
N CYS A 125 3.17 15.41 -3.28
CA CYS A 125 2.62 14.08 -3.55
C CYS A 125 3.55 12.97 -3.04
N GLY A 126 4.86 13.09 -3.29
CA GLY A 126 5.88 12.19 -2.73
C GLY A 126 5.93 12.24 -1.21
N GLY A 127 5.65 13.39 -0.59
CA GLY A 127 5.51 13.54 0.85
C GLY A 127 4.31 12.78 1.42
N ILE A 128 3.19 12.73 0.68
CA ILE A 128 2.02 11.91 1.05
C ILE A 128 2.38 10.43 0.99
N GLU A 129 3.06 9.99 -0.06
CA GLU A 129 3.55 8.60 -0.18
C GLU A 129 4.52 8.24 0.94
N PHE A 130 5.47 9.13 1.23
CA PHE A 130 6.42 8.95 2.32
C PHE A 130 5.71 8.83 3.68
N LEU A 131 4.71 9.68 3.94
CA LEU A 131 3.90 9.59 5.16
C LEU A 131 3.13 8.26 5.23
N SER A 132 2.60 7.79 4.10
CA SER A 132 1.94 6.48 4.01
C SER A 132 2.89 5.33 4.34
N ALA A 133 4.12 5.37 3.81
CA ALA A 133 5.16 4.40 4.14
C ALA A 133 5.55 4.44 5.63
N LEU A 134 5.67 5.63 6.22
CA LEU A 134 5.93 5.78 7.66
C LEU A 134 4.79 5.20 8.50
N LEU A 135 3.54 5.41 8.10
CA LEU A 135 2.38 4.82 8.78
C LEU A 135 2.42 3.29 8.70
N PHE A 136 2.75 2.72 7.55
CA PHE A 136 2.95 1.28 7.42
C PHE A 136 4.01 0.78 8.41
N VAL A 137 5.21 1.36 8.39
CA VAL A 137 6.31 0.99 9.31
C VAL A 137 5.88 1.12 10.77
N PHE A 138 5.20 2.20 11.14
CA PHE A 138 4.70 2.41 12.50
C PHE A 138 3.71 1.31 12.94
N ILE A 139 2.77 0.92 12.07
CA ILE A 139 1.82 -0.16 12.35
C ILE A 139 2.55 -1.49 12.52
N MET A 140 3.54 -1.77 11.67
CA MET A 140 4.31 -3.02 11.73
C MET A 140 5.18 -3.09 12.98
N VAL A 141 5.90 -2.03 13.33
CA VAL A 141 6.69 -1.95 14.58
C VAL A 141 5.78 -2.09 15.80
N SER A 142 4.60 -1.48 15.77
CA SER A 142 3.60 -1.63 16.84
C SER A 142 3.11 -3.07 16.97
N CYS A 143 2.99 -3.80 15.87
CA CYS A 143 2.66 -5.22 15.86
C CYS A 143 3.78 -6.05 16.51
N ILE A 144 5.04 -5.83 16.11
CA ILE A 144 6.23 -6.51 16.67
C ILE A 144 6.32 -6.30 18.19
N ARG A 145 6.21 -5.05 18.65
CA ARG A 145 6.33 -4.71 20.08
C ARG A 145 5.21 -5.31 20.94
N ARG A 146 4.06 -5.62 20.35
CA ARG A 146 2.92 -6.23 21.06
C ARG A 146 3.00 -7.75 21.02
N GLY A 147 3.41 -8.35 19.89
CA GLY A 147 3.63 -9.80 19.78
C GLY A 147 4.82 -10.30 20.62
N GLY A 148 5.87 -9.49 20.79
CA GLY A 148 7.02 -9.85 21.64
C GLY A 148 6.77 -9.82 23.16
N LYS A 149 5.60 -9.36 23.63
CA LYS A 149 5.24 -9.36 25.07
C LYS A 149 4.49 -10.62 25.52
N SER A 150 4.16 -11.52 24.59
CA SER A 150 3.45 -12.79 24.87
C SER A 150 4.34 -14.03 24.79
N LEU A 151 5.67 -13.84 24.66
CA LEU A 151 6.70 -14.87 24.82
C LEU A 151 7.41 -14.65 26.15
#